data_AF-A0A4Y1WQK3-F1
#
_entry.id   AF-A0A4Y1WQK3-F1
#
_cell.length_a   1.000
_cell.length_b   1.000
_cell.length_c   1.000
_cell.angle_alpha   90.00
_cell.angle_beta   90.00
_cell.angle_gamma   90.00
#
_symmetry.space_group_name_H-M   'P 1'
#
loop_
_entity.id
_entity.type
_entity.pdbx_description
1 polymer ?
#
loop_
_entity_poly.entity_id
_entity_poly.type
_entity_poly.pdbx_seq_one_letter_code
_entity_poly.pdbx_strand_id
1 'polypeptide(L)'
;MQDLAGYDLEFLDKLFLSPLEILLVGDPRQGTFSTNSSAKHKQFRRSNILDYFKSRKMKFNLDIDSQSLNVNHRCVSEICDFSNKLYPDMIATTSDNTSEIEHKGVYFLRQTDVEEYLQKYSPIQLRQSKSTDTHPAYPTLNFGVSKGLSFDRVLIYPTKPILDWIIRGIELKPTSKCKLYVAITRARYSVAILYDYNDNVNICGITKYK
;
A
#
# COMPACT_ATOMS: atom_id res chain seq x y z
N MET A 1 5.31 -8.72 -11.12
CA MET A 1 4.48 -8.54 -12.34
C MET A 1 3.52 -7.35 -12.31
N GLN A 2 3.13 -6.83 -11.14
CA GLN A 2 2.08 -5.84 -10.94
C GLN A 2 2.32 -4.43 -11.52
N ASP A 3 3.56 -4.10 -11.89
CA ASP A 3 3.88 -2.81 -12.54
C ASP A 3 3.95 -2.92 -14.08
N LEU A 4 3.82 -4.14 -14.64
CA LEU A 4 3.84 -4.37 -16.09
C LEU A 4 2.63 -3.73 -16.75
N ALA A 5 2.83 -3.08 -17.89
CA ALA A 5 1.78 -2.37 -18.61
C ALA A 5 2.06 -2.27 -20.12
N GLY A 6 1.02 -1.99 -20.90
CA GLY A 6 1.18 -1.68 -22.31
C GLY A 6 1.78 -2.85 -23.09
N TYR A 7 2.89 -2.61 -23.78
CA TYR A 7 3.56 -3.60 -24.63
C TYR A 7 4.15 -4.78 -23.85
N ASP A 8 4.41 -4.63 -22.56
CA ASP A 8 4.92 -5.73 -21.73
C ASP A 8 3.94 -6.90 -21.69
N LEU A 9 2.64 -6.60 -21.80
CA LEU A 9 1.58 -7.60 -21.82
C LEU A 9 1.58 -8.38 -23.14
N GLU A 10 1.95 -7.76 -24.26
CA GLU A 10 2.12 -8.51 -25.52
C GLU A 10 3.38 -9.37 -25.51
N PHE A 11 4.43 -8.92 -24.82
CA PHE A 11 5.60 -9.74 -24.60
C PHE A 11 5.27 -10.97 -23.76
N LEU A 12 4.48 -10.81 -22.68
CA LEU A 12 3.99 -11.94 -21.89
C LEU A 12 3.19 -12.94 -22.74
N ASP A 13 2.34 -12.46 -23.66
CA ASP A 13 1.60 -13.34 -24.56
C ASP A 13 2.51 -14.24 -25.39
N LYS A 14 3.59 -13.67 -25.91
CA LYS A 14 4.59 -14.41 -26.68
C LYS A 14 5.36 -15.37 -25.78
N LEU A 15 5.65 -14.96 -24.55
CA LEU A 15 6.34 -15.80 -23.57
C LEU A 15 5.49 -17.02 -23.20
N PHE A 16 4.18 -16.87 -23.01
CA PHE A 16 3.27 -17.98 -22.71
C PHE A 16 3.10 -18.99 -23.85
N LEU A 17 3.52 -18.66 -25.08
CA LEU A 17 3.57 -19.60 -26.21
C LEU A 17 4.89 -20.38 -26.29
N SER A 18 5.89 -20.00 -25.49
CA SER A 18 7.17 -20.68 -25.46
C SER A 18 7.07 -22.00 -24.66
N PRO A 19 7.99 -22.96 -24.86
CA PRO A 19 8.01 -24.21 -24.09
C PRO A 19 8.54 -24.03 -22.66
N LEU A 20 8.75 -22.79 -22.20
CA LEU A 20 9.30 -22.48 -20.89
C LEU A 20 8.24 -22.61 -19.80
N GLU A 21 8.66 -23.10 -18.64
CA GLU A 21 7.87 -22.96 -17.41
C GLU A 21 8.03 -21.53 -16.88
N ILE A 22 6.91 -20.85 -16.68
CA ILE A 22 6.89 -19.42 -16.32
C ILE A 22 6.13 -19.26 -15.00
N LEU A 23 6.84 -18.88 -13.95
CA LEU A 23 6.26 -18.49 -12.67
C LEU A 23 6.26 -16.97 -12.52
N LEU A 24 5.07 -16.37 -12.42
CA LEU A 24 4.90 -14.93 -12.21
C LEU A 24 4.40 -14.67 -10.79
N VAL A 25 5.17 -13.86 -10.04
CA VAL A 25 4.81 -13.45 -8.68
C VAL A 25 4.54 -11.94 -8.64
N GLY A 26 3.48 -11.54 -7.94
CA GLY A 26 3.18 -10.13 -7.73
C GLY A 26 2.02 -9.89 -6.78
N ASP A 27 2.02 -8.69 -6.19
CA ASP A 27 0.90 -8.20 -5.39
C ASP A 27 0.17 -7.09 -6.16
N PRO A 28 -1.07 -7.31 -6.65
CA PRO A 28 -1.84 -6.33 -7.42
C PRO A 28 -2.19 -5.08 -6.60
N ARG A 29 -2.12 -5.13 -5.26
CA ARG A 29 -2.32 -3.97 -4.37
C ARG A 29 -1.16 -2.98 -4.42
N GLN A 30 0.01 -3.43 -4.87
CA GLN A 30 1.24 -2.62 -4.94
C GLN A 30 1.56 -2.07 -6.32
N GLY A 31 0.60 -2.01 -7.25
CA GLY A 31 0.77 -1.44 -8.60
C GLY A 31 0.92 0.09 -8.60
N THR A 32 2.01 0.62 -8.04
CA THR A 32 2.25 2.06 -7.90
C THR A 32 2.90 2.70 -9.12
N PHE A 33 3.62 1.90 -9.92
CA PHE A 33 4.28 2.36 -11.13
C PHE A 33 3.66 1.69 -12.37
N SER A 34 4.05 2.19 -13.53
CA SER A 34 3.72 1.62 -14.82
C SER A 34 5.03 1.62 -15.59
N THR A 35 5.55 0.45 -15.91
CA THR A 35 6.76 0.26 -16.73
C THR A 35 6.58 0.89 -18.12
N ASN A 36 5.34 0.97 -18.60
CA ASN A 36 4.99 1.55 -19.89
C ASN A 36 3.84 2.55 -19.79
N SER A 37 3.94 3.70 -20.48
CA SER A 37 2.92 4.74 -20.51
C SER A 37 1.96 4.66 -21.72
N SER A 38 2.24 3.77 -22.69
CA SER A 38 1.46 3.55 -23.93
C SER A 38 -0.03 3.30 -23.65
N ALA A 39 -0.91 3.89 -24.46
CA ALA A 39 -2.36 3.73 -24.34
C ALA A 39 -2.84 2.27 -24.56
N LYS A 40 -1.98 1.41 -25.14
CA LYS A 40 -2.27 0.00 -25.35
C LYS A 40 -2.55 -0.71 -24.02
N HIS A 41 -3.58 -1.55 -23.99
CA HIS A 41 -3.99 -2.31 -22.80
C HIS A 41 -4.17 -1.47 -21.52
N LYS A 42 -4.52 -0.18 -21.64
CA LYS A 42 -4.64 0.74 -20.50
C LYS A 42 -5.63 0.27 -19.44
N GLN A 43 -6.62 -0.54 -19.80
CA GLN A 43 -7.60 -1.11 -18.88
C GLN A 43 -7.00 -2.09 -17.86
N PHE A 44 -5.87 -2.73 -18.17
CA PHE A 44 -5.23 -3.77 -17.34
C PHE A 44 -4.12 -3.24 -16.42
N ARG A 45 -4.02 -1.92 -16.23
CA ARG A 45 -2.96 -1.34 -15.38
C ARG A 45 -3.25 -1.53 -13.90
N ARG A 46 -2.19 -1.67 -13.09
CA ARG A 46 -2.23 -1.69 -11.61
C ARG A 46 -3.08 -2.85 -11.09
N SER A 47 -4.07 -2.58 -10.22
CA SER A 47 -4.96 -3.58 -9.65
C SER A 47 -5.69 -4.42 -10.71
N ASN A 48 -5.94 -3.85 -11.88
CA ASN A 48 -6.67 -4.50 -12.97
C ASN A 48 -5.77 -5.48 -13.76
N ILE A 49 -4.50 -5.64 -13.40
CA ILE A 49 -3.62 -6.61 -14.02
C ILE A 49 -4.14 -8.03 -13.85
N LEU A 50 -4.88 -8.31 -12.77
CA LEU A 50 -5.54 -9.60 -12.56
C LEU A 50 -6.55 -9.90 -13.67
N ASP A 51 -7.25 -8.90 -14.18
CA ASP A 51 -8.25 -9.09 -15.25
C ASP A 51 -7.58 -9.50 -16.56
N TYR A 52 -6.36 -9.02 -16.81
CA TYR A 52 -5.54 -9.49 -17.94
C TYR A 52 -5.27 -11.00 -17.83
N PHE A 53 -4.76 -11.47 -16.67
CA PHE A 53 -4.49 -12.90 -16.46
C PHE A 53 -5.75 -13.75 -16.52
N LYS A 54 -6.85 -13.30 -15.89
CA LYS A 54 -8.15 -13.98 -15.94
C LYS A 54 -8.66 -14.13 -17.37
N SER A 55 -8.61 -13.06 -18.17
CA SER A 55 -9.05 -13.10 -19.58
C SER A 55 -8.22 -14.03 -20.46
N ARG A 56 -7.01 -14.37 -20.04
CA ARG A 56 -6.03 -15.20 -20.75
C ARG A 56 -5.89 -16.61 -20.21
N LYS A 57 -6.54 -16.90 -19.08
CA LYS A 57 -6.46 -18.18 -18.38
C LYS A 57 -6.71 -19.37 -19.31
N MET A 58 -7.87 -19.38 -19.99
CA MET A 58 -8.24 -20.47 -20.90
C MET A 58 -7.35 -20.53 -22.15
N LYS A 59 -6.92 -19.37 -22.67
CA LYS A 59 -6.15 -19.30 -23.91
C LYS A 59 -4.75 -19.89 -23.76
N PHE A 60 -4.10 -19.66 -22.61
CA PHE A 60 -2.73 -20.12 -22.37
C PHE A 60 -2.63 -21.16 -21.25
N ASN A 61 -3.75 -21.75 -20.84
CA ASN A 61 -3.83 -22.71 -19.74
C ASN A 61 -3.10 -22.25 -18.46
N LEU A 62 -3.33 -21.00 -18.06
CA LEU A 62 -2.66 -20.41 -16.90
C LEU A 62 -3.27 -20.96 -15.60
N ASP A 63 -2.41 -21.30 -14.64
CA ASP A 63 -2.85 -21.46 -13.25
C ASP A 63 -2.73 -20.12 -12.51
N ILE A 64 -3.77 -19.78 -11.75
CA ILE A 64 -3.82 -18.50 -11.01
C ILE A 64 -4.07 -18.84 -9.55
N ASP A 65 -3.00 -18.74 -8.76
CA ASP A 65 -3.05 -18.84 -7.32
C ASP A 65 -3.26 -17.45 -6.69
N SER A 66 -4.39 -17.30 -6.00
CA SER A 66 -4.72 -16.09 -5.22
C SER A 66 -4.81 -16.36 -3.72
N GLN A 67 -4.51 -17.59 -3.27
CA GLN A 67 -4.77 -18.05 -1.91
C GLN A 67 -3.47 -18.25 -1.12
N SER A 68 -2.38 -18.61 -1.78
CA SER A 68 -1.08 -18.80 -1.13
C SER A 68 -0.44 -17.48 -0.70
N LEU A 69 0.50 -17.57 0.26
CA LEU A 69 1.31 -16.46 0.76
C LEU A 69 0.48 -15.29 1.31
N ASN A 70 -0.65 -15.59 1.94
CA ASN A 70 -1.54 -14.61 2.57
C ASN A 70 -1.09 -14.19 3.99
N VAL A 71 -0.05 -14.81 4.54
CA VAL A 71 0.53 -14.46 5.84
C VAL A 71 1.63 -13.41 5.65
N ASN A 72 1.49 -12.29 6.35
CA ASN A 72 2.41 -11.16 6.34
C ASN A 72 3.32 -11.20 7.59
N HIS A 73 4.56 -11.61 7.37
CA HIS A 73 5.60 -11.66 8.40
C HIS A 73 6.25 -10.31 8.73
N ARG A 74 5.86 -9.23 8.03
CA ARG A 74 6.50 -7.91 8.18
C ARG A 74 5.80 -7.06 9.22
N CYS A 75 4.51 -6.76 9.01
CA CYS A 75 3.79 -5.78 9.81
C CYS A 75 2.88 -6.46 10.83
N VAL A 76 2.63 -5.80 11.95
CA VAL A 76 1.68 -6.24 12.97
C VAL A 76 0.25 -6.31 12.45
N SER A 77 -0.63 -7.04 13.16
CA SER A 77 -2.01 -7.31 12.75
C SER A 77 -2.82 -6.04 12.54
N GLU A 78 -2.67 -5.02 13.37
CA GLU A 78 -3.43 -3.78 13.28
C GLU A 78 -3.13 -3.02 11.97
N ILE A 79 -1.87 -3.03 11.52
CA ILE A 79 -1.46 -2.47 10.22
C ILE A 79 -2.02 -3.32 9.08
N CYS A 80 -1.94 -4.64 9.21
CA CYS A 80 -2.44 -5.58 8.22
C CYS A 80 -3.94 -5.39 8.00
N ASP A 81 -4.72 -5.39 9.08
CA ASP A 81 -6.17 -5.19 9.09
C ASP A 81 -6.56 -3.83 8.54
N PHE A 82 -5.84 -2.76 8.91
CA PHE A 82 -6.06 -1.44 8.35
C PHE A 82 -5.78 -1.41 6.84
N SER A 83 -4.73 -2.07 6.38
CA SER A 83 -4.39 -2.14 4.95
C SER A 83 -5.39 -3.00 4.16
N ASN A 84 -5.96 -4.04 4.76
CA ASN A 84 -7.01 -4.88 4.16
C ASN A 84 -8.28 -4.07 3.84
N LYS A 85 -8.63 -3.08 4.67
CA LYS A 85 -9.79 -2.19 4.43
C LYS A 85 -9.70 -1.42 3.12
N LEU A 86 -8.51 -1.24 2.55
CA LEU A 86 -8.38 -0.66 1.21
C LEU A 86 -8.97 -1.60 0.16
N TYR A 87 -8.77 -2.92 0.27
CA TYR A 87 -9.17 -3.89 -0.75
C TYR A 87 -10.16 -4.91 -0.20
N PRO A 88 -11.40 -4.51 0.13
CA PRO A 88 -12.41 -5.40 0.72
C PRO A 88 -12.78 -6.57 -0.22
N ASP A 89 -12.65 -6.39 -1.53
CA ASP A 89 -12.97 -7.42 -2.53
C ASP A 89 -11.82 -8.43 -2.77
N MET A 90 -10.69 -8.28 -2.07
CA MET A 90 -9.56 -9.20 -2.14
C MET A 90 -9.46 -10.05 -0.87
N ILE A 91 -8.89 -11.25 -0.99
CA ILE A 91 -8.64 -12.13 0.16
C ILE A 91 -7.78 -11.39 1.19
N ALA A 92 -8.31 -11.20 2.40
CA ALA A 92 -7.60 -10.51 3.47
C ALA A 92 -6.27 -11.22 3.78
N THR A 93 -5.20 -10.45 3.97
CA THR A 93 -3.93 -10.98 4.48
C THR A 93 -3.97 -10.99 6.00
N THR A 94 -3.36 -11.99 6.62
CA THR A 94 -3.18 -12.06 8.07
C THR A 94 -1.75 -11.67 8.43
N SER A 95 -1.51 -11.28 9.68
CA SER A 95 -0.16 -11.08 10.21
C SER A 95 0.15 -12.17 11.23
N ASP A 96 1.39 -12.65 11.23
CA ASP A 96 1.94 -13.48 12.30
C ASP A 96 3.08 -12.77 13.05
N ASN A 97 3.24 -11.45 12.84
CA ASN A 97 4.19 -10.66 13.59
C ASN A 97 3.67 -10.47 15.03
N THR A 98 4.22 -11.24 15.96
CA THR A 98 3.89 -11.23 17.39
C THR A 98 4.82 -10.32 18.22
N SER A 99 5.45 -9.32 17.60
CA SER A 99 6.35 -8.42 18.32
C SER A 99 5.59 -7.63 19.38
N GLU A 100 6.02 -7.73 20.63
CA GLU A 100 5.50 -6.91 21.73
C GLU A 100 6.40 -5.68 21.92
N ILE A 101 5.95 -4.57 21.33
CA ILE A 101 6.67 -3.30 21.38
C ILE A 101 5.75 -2.17 21.83
N GLU A 102 6.32 -1.13 22.42
CA GLU A 102 5.58 0.11 22.72
C GLU A 102 5.14 0.79 21.41
N HIS A 103 3.92 1.33 21.40
CA HIS A 103 3.34 2.09 20.29
C HIS A 103 3.23 1.25 19.02
N LYS A 104 2.18 0.41 18.98
CA LYS A 104 1.90 -0.62 17.98
C LYS A 104 0.54 -0.37 17.32
N GLY A 105 0.50 -0.45 16.00
CA GLY A 105 -0.71 -0.27 15.19
C GLY A 105 -0.83 1.10 14.52
N VAL A 106 -2.07 1.54 14.29
CA VAL A 106 -2.36 2.74 13.49
C VAL A 106 -2.87 3.86 14.37
N TYR A 107 -2.28 5.05 14.21
CA TYR A 107 -2.55 6.21 15.04
C TYR A 107 -2.92 7.43 14.22
N PHE A 108 -3.82 8.26 14.75
CA PHE A 108 -3.90 9.66 14.38
C PHE A 108 -2.94 10.51 15.20
N LEU A 109 -2.27 11.43 14.52
CA LEU A 109 -1.33 12.37 15.10
C LEU A 109 -1.73 13.79 14.69
N ARG A 110 -1.85 14.70 15.66
CA ARG A 110 -2.10 16.13 15.39
C ARG A 110 -0.83 16.81 14.93
N GLN A 111 -0.96 17.88 14.16
CA GLN A 111 0.16 18.67 13.67
C GLN A 111 1.01 19.23 14.82
N THR A 112 0.37 19.58 15.95
CA THR A 112 1.04 20.09 17.15
C THR A 112 1.93 19.05 17.84
N ASP A 113 1.67 17.76 17.64
CA ASP A 113 2.38 16.66 18.28
C ASP A 113 3.50 16.07 17.38
N VAL A 114 3.65 16.56 16.15
CA VAL A 114 4.59 16.00 15.16
C VAL A 114 6.04 16.04 15.63
N GLU A 115 6.49 17.16 16.19
CA GLU A 115 7.89 17.31 16.61
C GLU A 115 8.26 16.32 17.71
N GLU A 116 7.43 16.24 18.75
CA GLU A 116 7.64 15.30 19.86
C GLU A 116 7.54 13.85 19.39
N TYR A 117 6.60 13.53 18.50
CA TYR A 117 6.48 12.19 17.92
C TYR A 117 7.74 11.79 17.13
N LEU A 118 8.29 12.72 16.35
CA LEU A 118 9.51 12.50 15.57
C LEU A 118 10.72 12.30 16.48
N GLN A 119 10.86 13.11 17.53
CA GLN A 119 11.93 12.98 18.53
C GLN A 119 11.84 11.65 19.28
N LYS A 120 10.63 11.25 19.70
CA LYS A 120 10.41 10.04 20.50
C LYS A 120 10.63 8.75 19.70
N TYR A 121 10.12 8.68 18.47
CA TYR A 121 10.04 7.42 17.73
C TYR A 121 10.88 7.35 16.46
N SER A 122 11.42 8.47 15.99
CA SER A 122 12.20 8.58 14.74
C SER A 122 11.59 7.84 13.54
N PRO A 123 10.28 7.98 13.25
CA PRO A 123 9.65 7.34 12.11
C PRO A 123 10.16 7.92 10.79
N ILE A 124 10.12 7.13 9.72
CA ILE A 124 10.29 7.70 8.36
C ILE A 124 9.06 8.51 8.00
N GLN A 125 9.25 9.70 7.44
CA GLN A 125 8.14 10.51 6.95
C GLN A 125 7.80 10.10 5.52
N LEU A 126 6.52 9.89 5.26
CA LEU A 126 6.00 9.47 3.95
C LEU A 126 4.98 10.48 3.43
N ARG A 127 5.21 10.99 2.22
CA ARG A 127 4.31 11.93 1.54
C ARG A 127 3.99 11.48 0.12
N GLN A 128 2.91 12.01 -0.46
CA GLN A 128 2.56 11.70 -1.86
C GLN A 128 3.43 12.50 -2.85
N SER A 129 3.71 13.75 -2.53
CA SER A 129 4.34 14.75 -3.40
C SER A 129 5.30 15.62 -2.61
N LYS A 130 6.32 16.18 -3.28
CA LYS A 130 7.26 17.15 -2.68
C LYS A 130 6.59 18.44 -2.21
N SER A 131 5.39 18.74 -2.72
CA SER A 131 4.58 19.90 -2.32
C SER A 131 3.93 19.75 -0.95
N THR A 132 3.98 18.57 -0.34
CA THR A 132 3.51 18.35 1.02
C THR A 132 4.67 18.55 1.97
N ASP A 133 4.58 19.54 2.84
CA ASP A 133 5.61 19.85 3.80
C ASP A 133 5.73 18.75 4.86
N THR A 134 6.97 18.49 5.25
CA THR A 134 7.38 17.50 6.24
C THR A 134 8.46 18.12 7.10
N HIS A 135 8.74 17.56 8.27
CA HIS A 135 9.78 18.10 9.12
C HIS A 135 11.16 17.97 8.43
N PRO A 136 11.89 19.07 8.19
CA PRO A 136 13.09 19.06 7.35
C PRO A 136 14.28 18.35 7.98
N ALA A 137 14.32 18.24 9.31
CA ALA A 137 15.40 17.57 10.04
C ALA A 137 15.33 16.04 9.99
N TYR A 138 14.20 15.46 9.55
CA TYR A 138 14.00 14.01 9.53
C TYR A 138 13.86 13.49 8.10
N PRO A 139 14.29 12.23 7.83
CA PRO A 139 14.23 11.67 6.50
C PRO A 139 12.78 11.58 5.99
N THR A 140 12.60 11.87 4.70
CA THR A 140 11.30 11.89 4.03
C THR A 140 11.37 11.20 2.69
N LEU A 141 10.40 10.32 2.41
CA LEU A 141 10.27 9.64 1.13
C LEU A 141 8.88 9.84 0.50
N ASN A 142 8.83 9.73 -0.82
CA ASN A 142 7.55 9.62 -1.51
C ASN A 142 6.98 8.20 -1.37
N PHE A 143 5.65 8.04 -1.32
CA PHE A 143 4.98 6.73 -1.23
C PHE A 143 5.46 5.71 -2.27
N GLY A 144 5.71 6.14 -3.51
CA GLY A 144 6.23 5.24 -4.55
C GLY A 144 7.70 4.85 -4.32
N VAL A 145 8.51 5.80 -3.86
CA VAL A 145 9.96 5.58 -3.63
C VAL A 145 10.21 4.67 -2.44
N SER A 146 9.31 4.66 -1.44
CA SER A 146 9.42 3.76 -0.31
C SER A 146 9.09 2.30 -0.65
N LYS A 147 8.53 2.01 -1.84
CA LYS A 147 8.23 0.65 -2.28
C LYS A 147 9.49 -0.21 -2.27
N GLY A 148 9.40 -1.40 -1.66
CA GLY A 148 10.53 -2.32 -1.47
C GLY A 148 11.33 -2.07 -0.20
N LEU A 149 11.18 -0.90 0.44
CA LEU A 149 11.78 -0.62 1.74
C LEU A 149 10.88 -1.09 2.88
N SER A 150 11.42 -1.15 4.09
CA SER A 150 10.69 -1.47 5.33
C SER A 150 11.30 -0.67 6.49
N PHE A 151 10.45 -0.16 7.37
CA PHE A 151 10.82 0.67 8.50
C PHE A 151 10.05 0.22 9.73
N ASP A 152 10.59 0.48 10.91
CA ASP A 152 9.92 0.10 12.15
C ASP A 152 8.63 0.92 12.34
N ARG A 153 8.70 2.22 12.05
CA ARG A 153 7.58 3.15 12.18
C ARG A 153 7.53 4.13 11.00
N VAL A 154 6.34 4.49 10.57
CA VAL A 154 6.13 5.50 9.52
C VAL A 154 5.18 6.60 9.99
N LEU A 155 5.42 7.83 9.54
CA LEU A 155 4.51 8.97 9.66
C LEU A 155 4.00 9.34 8.26
N ILE A 156 2.72 9.14 8.01
CA ILE A 156 2.06 9.43 6.74
C ILE A 156 1.46 10.83 6.79
N TYR A 157 1.81 11.64 5.80
CA TYR A 157 1.17 12.91 5.49
C TYR A 157 0.11 12.65 4.41
N PRO A 158 -1.17 12.50 4.79
CA PRO A 158 -2.21 12.10 3.86
C PRO A 158 -2.61 13.26 2.94
N THR A 159 -3.11 12.93 1.76
CA THR A 159 -3.83 13.92 0.93
C THR A 159 -5.29 13.99 1.33
N LYS A 160 -5.99 15.05 0.92
CA LYS A 160 -7.43 15.19 1.19
C LYS A 160 -8.25 13.94 0.79
N PRO A 161 -8.09 13.35 -0.40
CA PRO A 161 -8.79 12.10 -0.73
C PRO A 161 -8.46 10.93 0.20
N ILE A 162 -7.22 10.83 0.71
CA ILE A 162 -6.83 9.81 1.68
C ILE A 162 -7.56 10.03 3.00
N LEU A 163 -7.61 11.26 3.50
CA LEU A 163 -8.39 11.59 4.70
C LEU A 163 -9.88 11.33 4.51
N ASP A 164 -10.44 11.73 3.38
CA ASP A 164 -11.84 11.49 3.04
C ASP A 164 -12.17 9.99 3.00
N TRP A 165 -11.25 9.15 2.52
CA TRP A 165 -11.39 7.70 2.60
C TRP A 165 -11.37 7.20 4.04
N ILE A 166 -10.38 7.60 4.84
CA ILE A 166 -10.23 7.15 6.22
C ILE A 166 -11.45 7.55 7.06
N ILE A 167 -11.90 8.80 6.94
CA ILE A 167 -12.91 9.41 7.80
C ILE A 167 -14.34 9.12 7.32
N ARG A 168 -14.55 9.12 6.01
CA ARG A 168 -15.90 9.08 5.41
C ARG A 168 -16.15 7.83 4.58
N GLY A 169 -15.15 6.97 4.38
CA GLY A 169 -15.26 5.79 3.53
C GLY A 169 -15.35 6.11 2.03
N ILE A 170 -15.00 7.34 1.60
CA ILE A 170 -15.06 7.73 0.19
C ILE A 170 -14.00 6.95 -0.60
N GLU A 171 -14.42 6.32 -1.69
CA GLU A 171 -13.53 5.46 -2.47
C GLU A 171 -12.32 6.23 -3.06
N LEU A 172 -11.14 5.65 -2.91
CA LEU A 172 -9.91 6.17 -3.51
C LEU A 172 -9.79 5.77 -4.98
N LYS A 173 -9.34 6.73 -5.81
CA LYS A 173 -8.87 6.41 -7.16
C LYS A 173 -7.78 5.32 -7.11
N PRO A 174 -7.71 4.41 -8.10
CA PRO A 174 -6.79 3.26 -8.07
C PRO A 174 -5.33 3.62 -7.77
N THR A 175 -4.82 4.72 -8.32
CA THR A 175 -3.45 5.20 -8.07
C THR A 175 -3.22 5.57 -6.59
N SER A 176 -4.15 6.33 -5.99
CA SER A 176 -4.04 6.78 -4.60
C SER A 176 -4.17 5.61 -3.65
N LYS A 177 -5.08 4.68 -3.96
CA LYS A 177 -5.29 3.43 -3.25
C LYS A 177 -4.02 2.59 -3.17
N CYS A 178 -3.36 2.32 -4.30
CA CYS A 178 -2.11 1.55 -4.34
C CYS A 178 -0.97 2.26 -3.60
N LYS A 179 -0.85 3.59 -3.75
CA LYS A 179 0.19 4.36 -3.08
C LYS A 179 0.01 4.37 -1.56
N LEU A 180 -1.22 4.51 -1.08
CA LEU A 180 -1.52 4.46 0.35
C LEU A 180 -1.26 3.06 0.92
N TYR A 181 -1.67 2.01 0.20
CA TYR A 181 -1.34 0.63 0.60
C TYR A 181 0.16 0.41 0.74
N VAL A 182 0.95 0.87 -0.23
CA VAL A 182 2.42 0.82 -0.12
C VAL A 182 2.90 1.58 1.11
N ALA A 183 2.43 2.81 1.34
CA ALA A 183 2.85 3.63 2.47
C ALA A 183 2.57 2.97 3.84
N ILE A 184 1.36 2.45 4.04
CA ILE A 184 0.94 1.75 5.26
C ILE A 184 1.81 0.51 5.50
N THR A 185 1.97 -0.32 4.46
CA THR A 185 2.68 -1.61 4.57
C THR A 185 4.21 -1.47 4.66
N ARG A 186 4.75 -0.25 4.68
CA ARG A 186 6.18 -0.03 4.94
C ARG A 186 6.51 -0.12 6.43
N ALA A 187 5.56 0.13 7.32
CA ALA A 187 5.75 0.02 8.75
C ALA A 187 5.70 -1.44 9.20
N ARG A 188 6.63 -1.82 10.09
CA ARG A 188 6.58 -3.07 10.83
C ARG A 188 5.66 -2.95 12.04
N TYR A 189 5.77 -1.86 12.78
CA TYR A 189 5.14 -1.76 14.09
C TYR A 189 4.09 -0.68 14.22
N SER A 190 4.33 0.54 13.71
CA SER A 190 3.30 1.58 13.75
C SER A 190 3.25 2.51 12.55
N VAL A 191 2.02 2.98 12.28
CA VAL A 191 1.70 3.97 11.27
C VAL A 191 1.01 5.14 11.98
N ALA A 192 1.66 6.30 12.03
CA ALA A 192 0.99 7.55 12.38
C ALA A 192 0.46 8.22 11.12
N ILE A 193 -0.75 8.75 11.18
CA ILE A 193 -1.41 9.48 10.10
C ILE A 193 -1.68 10.88 10.61
N LEU A 194 -1.12 11.88 9.92
CA LEU A 194 -1.34 13.28 10.27
C LEU A 194 -2.80 13.66 10.03
N TYR A 195 -3.50 14.04 11.09
CA TYR A 195 -4.87 14.52 11.05
C TYR A 195 -5.18 15.30 12.32
N ASP A 196 -5.58 16.57 12.17
CA ASP A 196 -6.08 17.37 13.30
C ASP A 196 -7.51 16.95 13.62
N TYR A 197 -7.62 15.88 14.42
CA TYR A 197 -8.90 15.30 14.82
C TYR A 197 -9.59 16.10 15.92
N ASN A 198 -10.92 16.03 15.93
CA ASN A 198 -11.72 16.43 17.09
C ASN A 198 -11.77 15.27 18.10
N ASP A 199 -11.95 15.58 19.38
CA ASP A 199 -12.00 14.57 20.45
C ASP A 199 -13.16 13.57 20.31
N ASN A 200 -14.18 13.90 19.50
CA ASN A 200 -15.30 13.01 19.22
C ASN A 200 -15.06 12.05 18.04
N VAL A 201 -13.97 12.21 17.28
CA VAL A 201 -13.64 11.29 16.18
C VAL A 201 -13.24 9.94 16.76
N ASN A 202 -13.94 8.88 16.35
CA ASN A 202 -13.56 7.51 16.64
C ASN A 202 -13.67 6.69 15.36
N ILE A 203 -12.54 6.13 14.90
CA ILE A 203 -12.47 5.30 13.71
C ILE A 203 -11.92 3.95 14.11
N CYS A 204 -12.69 2.90 13.84
CA CYS A 204 -12.31 1.54 14.18
C CYS A 204 -10.92 1.19 13.61
N GLY A 205 -10.02 0.71 14.47
CA GLY A 205 -8.65 0.35 14.12
C GLY A 205 -7.67 1.51 14.00
N ILE A 206 -8.05 2.72 14.43
CA ILE A 206 -7.14 3.86 14.55
C ILE A 206 -7.25 4.46 15.96
N THR A 207 -6.13 4.53 16.67
CA THR A 207 -6.04 5.11 18.02
C THR A 207 -5.57 6.57 17.94
N LYS A 208 -5.92 7.41 18.90
CA LYS A 208 -5.34 8.76 19.01
C LYS A 208 -4.00 8.67 19.70
N TYR A 209 -2.97 9.37 19.20
CA TYR A 209 -1.66 9.36 19.84
C TYR A 209 -1.69 9.96 21.26
N LYS A 210 -2.55 10.96 21.48
CA LYS A 210 -2.85 11.59 22.76
C LYS A 210 -4.34 11.88 22.87
#